data_AF-A0A1H3NXQ4-F1
#
_entry.id   AF-A0A1H3NXQ4-F1
#
_cell.length_a   1.000
_cell.length_b   1.000
_cell.length_c   1.000
_cell.angle_alpha   90.00
_cell.angle_beta   90.00
_cell.angle_gamma   90.00
#
_symmetry.space_group_name_H-M   'P 1'
#
loop_
_entity.id
_entity.type
_entity.pdbx_description
1 polymer ?
#
loop_
_entity_poly.entity_id
_entity_poly.type
_entity_poly.pdbx_seq_one_letter_code
_entity_poly.pdbx_strand_id
1 'polypeptide(L)'
;MLGFERLGVLPHERFERLALRHPEMPLLLTLLSHHGCPAGGFDETVTGLDHLAFRTPSPADINTWRQWLATQQVNCSDVKDGALPGSRLITFRDPDGIQIECYCS
;
A
#
# COMPACT_ATOMS: atom_id res chain seq x y z
N MET A 1 5.89 -3.79 6.95
CA MET A 1 7.16 -3.15 6.56
C MET A 1 7.32 -3.20 5.05
N LEU A 2 7.12 -2.09 4.34
CA LEU A 2 7.20 -2.08 2.86
C LEU A 2 8.61 -1.89 2.30
N GLY A 3 9.63 -1.73 3.16
CA GLY A 3 11.04 -1.67 2.75
C GLY A 3 11.45 -0.42 1.96
N PHE A 4 10.54 0.53 1.75
CA PHE A 4 10.85 1.73 1.00
C PHE A 4 11.77 2.69 1.77
N GLU A 5 12.74 3.25 1.05
CA GLU A 5 13.59 4.33 1.51
C GLU A 5 13.21 5.64 0.84
N ARG A 6 13.18 6.73 1.63
CA ARG A 6 12.96 8.07 1.13
C ARG A 6 14.16 8.55 0.32
N LEU A 7 13.93 8.87 -0.95
CA LEU A 7 14.93 9.53 -1.80
C LEU A 7 14.95 11.04 -1.63
N GLY A 8 13.79 11.65 -1.44
CA GLY A 8 13.68 13.09 -1.30
C GLY A 8 12.29 13.63 -1.59
N VAL A 9 12.10 14.90 -1.27
CA VAL A 9 10.94 15.67 -1.71
C VAL A 9 11.36 16.48 -2.94
N LEU A 10 10.60 16.36 -4.01
CA LEU A 10 10.84 17.04 -5.27
C LEU A 10 9.73 18.06 -5.48
N PRO A 11 10.03 19.37 -5.40
CA PRO A 11 9.01 20.39 -5.58
C PRO A 11 8.53 20.42 -7.03
N HIS A 12 7.26 20.77 -7.22
CA HIS A 12 6.67 21.04 -8.51
C HIS A 12 5.59 22.13 -8.35
N GLU A 13 5.35 22.92 -9.40
CA GLU A 13 4.45 24.09 -9.30
C GLU A 13 3.02 23.75 -8.85
N ARG A 14 2.58 22.52 -9.15
CA ARG A 14 1.20 22.04 -8.90
C ARG A 14 1.06 21.04 -7.76
N PHE A 15 2.16 20.51 -7.25
CA PHE A 15 2.12 19.45 -6.23
C PHE A 15 3.48 19.29 -5.54
N GLU A 16 3.45 18.74 -4.34
CA GLU A 16 4.63 18.20 -3.68
C GLU A 16 4.76 16.70 -3.97
N ARG A 17 5.99 16.22 -4.17
CA ARG A 17 6.25 14.83 -4.51
C ARG A 17 7.27 14.22 -3.56
N LEU A 18 6.91 13.13 -2.87
CA LEU A 18 7.83 12.30 -2.10
C LEU A 18 8.20 11.07 -2.92
N ALA A 19 9.48 10.94 -3.28
CA ALA A 19 9.99 9.77 -3.98
C ALA A 19 10.50 8.72 -2.98
N LEU A 20 10.06 7.48 -3.14
CA LEU A 20 10.40 6.32 -2.31
C LEU A 20 10.95 5.21 -3.21
N ARG A 21 12.14 4.68 -2.90
CA ARG A 21 12.71 3.52 -3.62
C ARG A 21 12.62 2.26 -2.79
N HIS A 22 12.44 1.11 -3.42
CA HIS A 22 12.72 -0.15 -2.76
C HIS A 22 14.20 -0.53 -3.01
N PRO A 23 14.98 -0.91 -2.00
CA PRO A 23 16.40 -1.24 -2.19
C PRO A 23 16.60 -2.55 -2.96
N GLU A 24 15.66 -3.49 -2.84
CA GLU A 24 15.78 -4.83 -3.42
C GLU A 24 14.89 -5.06 -4.65
N MET A 25 14.05 -4.08 -5.02
CA MET A 25 13.14 -4.20 -6.17
C MET A 25 13.32 -2.98 -7.09
N PRO A 26 13.23 -3.14 -8.42
CA PRO A 26 13.24 -2.03 -9.36
C PRO A 26 11.88 -1.29 -9.34
N LEU A 27 11.45 -0.85 -8.15
CA LEU A 27 10.19 -0.17 -7.91
C LEU A 27 10.46 1.19 -7.25
N LEU A 28 9.92 2.24 -7.87
CA LEU A 28 9.81 3.56 -7.28
C LEU A 28 8.34 3.82 -6.96
N LEU A 29 8.04 4.04 -5.68
CA LEU A 29 6.74 4.53 -5.24
C LEU A 29 6.84 6.04 -5.04
N THR A 30 5.85 6.77 -5.52
CA THR A 30 5.84 8.23 -5.41
C THR A 30 4.52 8.67 -4.81
N LEU A 31 4.58 9.43 -3.72
CA LEU A 31 3.40 10.05 -3.12
C LEU A 31 3.31 11.50 -3.60
N LEU A 32 2.15 11.89 -4.14
CA LEU A 32 1.91 13.24 -4.64
C LEU A 32 0.83 13.92 -3.81
N SER A 33 1.08 15.15 -3.38
CA SER A 33 0.08 16.02 -2.75
C SER A 33 -0.16 17.22 -3.65
N HIS A 34 -1.33 17.26 -4.29
CA HIS A 34 -1.70 18.35 -5.19
C HIS A 34 -2.09 19.62 -4.44
N HIS A 35 -1.60 20.77 -4.91
CA HIS A 35 -2.03 22.06 -4.39
C HIS A 35 -3.52 22.25 -4.71
N GLY A 36 -4.33 22.46 -3.67
CA GLY A 36 -5.79 22.60 -3.82
C GLY A 36 -6.51 21.27 -4.08
N CYS A 37 -5.93 20.13 -3.68
CA CYS A 37 -6.63 18.84 -3.70
C CYS A 37 -8.01 18.99 -3.00
N PRO A 38 -9.12 18.64 -3.67
CA PRO A 38 -10.44 18.68 -3.06
C PRO A 38 -10.48 17.84 -1.79
N ALA A 39 -11.25 18.28 -0.80
CA ALA A 39 -11.51 17.46 0.37
C ALA A 39 -12.25 16.17 -0.03
N GLY A 40 -11.77 15.03 0.43
CA GLY A 40 -12.35 13.72 0.12
C GLY A 40 -11.33 12.61 0.32
N GLY A 41 -11.82 11.38 0.45
CA GLY A 41 -10.99 10.19 0.40
C GLY A 41 -10.95 9.60 -1.01
N PHE A 42 -10.07 8.63 -1.19
CA PHE A 42 -10.06 7.78 -2.38
C PHE A 42 -11.38 7.00 -2.53
N ASP A 43 -11.85 6.87 -3.78
CA ASP A 43 -13.05 6.10 -4.15
C ASP A 43 -12.68 5.14 -5.29
N GLU A 44 -12.50 3.85 -4.95
CA GLU A 44 -12.15 2.79 -5.90
C GLU A 44 -13.19 2.58 -7.02
N THR A 45 -14.41 3.12 -6.89
CA THR A 45 -15.45 2.98 -7.91
C THR A 45 -15.35 4.02 -9.04
N VAL A 46 -14.49 5.04 -8.86
CA VAL A 46 -14.20 6.07 -9.87
C VAL A 46 -13.07 5.59 -10.78
N THR A 47 -13.12 5.96 -12.06
CA THR A 47 -12.09 5.59 -13.04
C THR A 47 -10.69 5.92 -12.54
N GLY A 48 -9.83 4.90 -12.44
CA GLY A 48 -8.48 5.04 -11.94
C GLY A 48 -7.95 3.73 -11.36
N LEU A 49 -7.32 3.84 -10.19
CA LEU A 49 -6.85 2.71 -9.41
C LEU A 49 -8.04 2.04 -8.70
N ASP A 50 -7.99 0.73 -8.52
CA ASP A 50 -8.90 0.00 -7.63
C ASP A 50 -8.20 -0.28 -6.29
N HIS A 51 -7.05 -0.97 -6.34
CA HIS A 51 -6.17 -1.22 -5.20
C HIS A 51 -4.72 -1.47 -5.63
N LEU A 52 -3.81 -1.52 -4.67
CA LEU A 52 -2.41 -1.92 -4.85
C LEU A 52 -2.09 -3.16 -4.01
N ALA A 53 -1.53 -4.20 -4.65
CA ALA A 53 -1.19 -5.45 -3.98
C ALA A 53 0.33 -5.68 -3.94
N PHE A 54 0.84 -6.09 -2.78
CA PHE A 54 2.23 -6.50 -2.57
C PHE A 54 2.31 -8.00 -2.30
N ARG A 55 3.11 -8.71 -3.08
CA ARG A 55 3.35 -10.14 -2.88
C ARG A 55 4.27 -10.38 -1.68
N THR A 56 3.90 -11.29 -0.80
CA THR A 56 4.76 -11.83 0.25
C THR A 56 5.33 -13.19 -0.16
N PRO A 57 6.52 -13.57 0.35
CA PRO A 57 7.16 -14.84 -0.03
C PRO A 57 6.37 -16.09 0.37
N SER A 58 5.65 -16.04 1.49
CA SER A 58 4.95 -17.20 2.04
C SER A 58 3.63 -16.83 2.76
N PRO A 59 2.76 -17.83 3.03
CA PRO A 59 1.60 -17.68 3.89
C PRO A 59 1.92 -17.26 5.33
N ALA A 60 3.08 -17.64 5.86
CA ALA A 60 3.49 -17.24 7.21
C ALA A 60 3.72 -15.72 7.29
N ASP A 61 4.24 -15.13 6.21
CA ASP A 61 4.49 -13.69 6.13
C ASP A 61 3.20 -12.85 6.20
N ILE A 62 2.06 -13.40 5.76
CA ILE A 62 0.76 -12.71 5.89
C ILE A 62 0.40 -12.47 7.36
N ASN A 63 0.67 -13.45 8.23
CA ASN A 63 0.46 -13.28 9.67
C ASN A 63 1.44 -12.28 10.28
N THR A 64 2.70 -12.30 9.85
CA THR A 64 3.72 -11.31 10.24
C THR A 64 3.29 -9.90 9.87
N TRP A 65 2.74 -9.71 8.66
CA TRP A 65 2.19 -8.44 8.20
C TRP A 65 1.03 -7.96 9.06
N ARG A 66 0.07 -8.84 9.35
CA ARG A 66 -1.07 -8.53 10.21
C ARG A 66 -0.62 -8.08 11.60
N GLN A 67 0.32 -8.80 12.21
CA GLN A 67 0.87 -8.45 13.53
C GLN A 67 1.57 -7.08 13.49
N TRP A 68 2.39 -6.84 12.47
CA TRP A 68 3.08 -5.56 12.32
C TRP A 68 2.09 -4.40 12.13
N LEU A 69 1.08 -4.54 11.28
CA LEU A 69 0.04 -3.51 11.09
C LEU A 69 -0.67 -3.17 12.41
N ALA A 70 -0.97 -4.18 13.23
CA ALA A 70 -1.53 -3.96 14.56
C ALA A 70 -0.60 -3.13 15.46
N THR A 71 0.72 -3.36 15.42
CA THR A 71 1.69 -2.52 16.17
C THR A 71 1.74 -1.08 15.68
N GLN A 72 1.39 -0.84 14.42
CA GLN A 72 1.30 0.50 13.82
C GLN A 72 -0.09 1.12 13.97
N GLN A 73 -1.01 0.45 14.69
CA GLN A 73 -2.40 0.88 14.87
C GLN A 73 -3.16 1.00 13.53
N VAL A 74 -2.77 0.21 12.53
CA VAL A 74 -3.47 0.13 11.24
C VAL A 74 -4.45 -1.05 11.31
N ASN A 75 -5.74 -0.76 11.16
CA ASN A 75 -6.76 -1.80 11.04
C ASN A 75 -6.60 -2.54 9.71
N CYS A 76 -6.62 -3.87 9.79
CA CYS A 76 -6.59 -4.75 8.63
C CYS A 76 -7.67 -5.85 8.77
N SER A 77 -8.04 -6.45 7.65
CA SER A 77 -8.97 -7.57 7.63
C SER A 77 -8.40 -8.80 8.34
N ASP A 78 -9.26 -9.77 8.65
CA ASP A 78 -8.80 -11.14 8.89
C ASP A 78 -8.06 -11.70 7.66
N VAL A 79 -7.26 -12.74 7.89
CA VAL A 79 -6.59 -13.49 6.83
C VAL A 79 -7.65 -14.27 6.04
N LYS A 80 -7.62 -14.12 4.71
CA LYS A 80 -8.55 -14.76 3.79
C LYS A 80 -7.79 -15.71 2.86
N ASP A 81 -8.45 -16.77 2.42
CA ASP A 81 -7.99 -17.52 1.26
C ASP A 81 -8.20 -16.70 -0.01
N GLY A 82 -7.21 -16.69 -0.89
CA GLY A 82 -7.30 -16.01 -2.19
C GLY A 82 -7.93 -16.89 -3.27
N ALA A 83 -8.00 -16.38 -4.50
CA ALA A 83 -8.65 -17.06 -5.62
C ALA A 83 -7.93 -18.33 -6.09
N LEU A 84 -6.63 -18.47 -5.79
CA LEU A 84 -5.83 -19.63 -6.16
C LEU A 84 -5.68 -20.59 -4.96
N PRO A 85 -5.66 -21.92 -5.17
CA PRO A 85 -5.42 -22.88 -4.09
C PRO A 85 -4.13 -22.57 -3.32
N GLY A 86 -4.23 -22.44 -2.00
CA GLY A 86 -3.09 -22.13 -1.14
C GLY A 86 -2.70 -20.65 -1.06
N SER A 87 -3.33 -19.78 -1.86
CA SER A 87 -3.12 -18.33 -1.74
C SER A 87 -3.78 -17.76 -0.49
N ARG A 88 -3.14 -16.78 0.13
CA ARG A 88 -3.63 -16.10 1.34
C ARG A 88 -3.45 -14.61 1.19
N LEU A 89 -4.36 -13.82 1.76
CA LEU A 89 -4.27 -12.37 1.71
C LEU A 89 -4.83 -11.69 2.96
N ILE A 90 -4.40 -10.45 3.16
CA ILE A 90 -5.02 -9.46 4.04
C ILE A 90 -5.17 -8.14 3.28
N THR A 91 -6.17 -7.36 3.66
CA THR A 91 -6.45 -6.03 3.09
C THR A 91 -6.47 -4.98 4.20
N PHE A 92 -6.03 -3.78 3.89
CA PHE A 92 -6.08 -2.61 4.77
C PHE A 92 -6.16 -1.33 3.92
N ARG A 93 -6.34 -0.18 4.55
CA ARG A 93 -6.34 1.12 3.87
C ARG A 93 -5.22 2.01 4.38
N ASP A 94 -4.66 2.81 3.49
CA ASP A 94 -3.77 3.89 3.88
C ASP A 94 -4.57 5.10 4.45
N PRO A 95 -3.89 6.16 4.93
CA PRO A 95 -4.57 7.32 5.48
C PRO A 95 -5.51 8.06 4.50
N ASP A 96 -5.29 7.91 3.19
CA ASP A 96 -6.10 8.55 2.14
C ASP A 96 -7.24 7.65 1.65
N GLY A 97 -7.33 6.43 2.18
CA GLY A 97 -8.39 5.47 1.89
C GLY A 97 -8.06 4.49 0.76
N ILE A 98 -6.85 4.54 0.18
CA ILE A 98 -6.44 3.60 -0.87
C ILE A 98 -6.37 2.19 -0.29
N GLN A 99 -7.04 1.23 -0.94
CA GLN A 99 -6.95 -0.16 -0.53
C GLN A 99 -5.57 -0.74 -0.88
N ILE A 100 -4.92 -1.30 0.14
CA ILE A 100 -3.66 -2.03 0.02
C ILE A 100 -3.89 -3.49 0.39
N GLU A 101 -3.34 -4.39 -0.42
CA GLU A 101 -3.37 -5.83 -0.21
C GLU A 101 -1.95 -6.38 0.03
N CYS A 102 -1.81 -7.31 0.97
CA CYS A 102 -0.66 -8.20 1.03
C CYS A 102 -1.16 -9.62 0.73
N TYR A 103 -0.51 -10.30 -0.22
CA TYR A 103 -0.94 -11.64 -0.66
C TYR A 103 0.25 -12.58 -0.88
N CYS A 104 0.01 -13.88 -0.75
CA CYS A 104 0.92 -14.93 -1.23
C CYS A 104 0.18 -15.89 -2.15
N SER A 105 0.90 -16.52 -3.07
CA SER A 105 0.41 -17.55 -4.00
C SER A 105 1.53 -18.50 -4.35
#